data_AF-A0AA38WKG1-F1
#
_entry.id   AF-A0AA38WKG1-F1
#
_cell.length_a   1.000
_cell.length_b   1.000
_cell.length_c   1.000
_cell.angle_alpha   90.00
_cell.angle_beta   90.00
_cell.angle_gamma   90.00
#
_symmetry.space_group_name_H-M   'P 1'
#
loop_
_entity.id
_entity.type
_entity.pdbx_description
1 polymer ?
#
loop_
_entity_poly.entity_id
_entity_poly.type
_entity_poly.pdbx_seq_one_letter_code
_entity_poly.pdbx_strand_id
1 'polypeptide(L)'
;MEIHAKEKKEVIRLERESVIPVLKPKLIMTLANLIEQSSDRAEFLKLCKRVEYTIRAWYLLQFEDLMQLYALFDPVYGCQKLEQQNLSSDEIDVLEQNFLTYMFKVMEKSNFKIATNEEIEIAQSGQYLLNLPISVDESKLDNKLLKKYFTDHPHENLPEFADKYVIFRRGIGIDRTTDYFFLEKVDMLISRIWGWIMRVTRQIRRIVDYLEKVINRACRLGKTYQRKSSAPIKKKDTKKDDDIIEDEEDDLYVERIRIENLDFSLHNLASKITIQEPTFDRIIVVYRRAGNNKSKKERGIFVKHLKQIPMADMEIVLPEKKNPSLTPMDWVKFLVTAVLGLAAATGSIETPQADFWVIVAVISTIVGYLAKIYFTFQANMDTYQNLITQFMYDKQLDSGKGTLLHLCDDVIQQEVKEVIICFFILMEQGKATLKELDKKCEELIKEEFGERCNFDVDDAVQKLEKLGIIAKDTIGRYYCVGLKRANEIIGTTTEEMVLKARQEAGA
;
A
#
# COMPACT_ATOMS: atom_id res chain seq x y z
N MET A 1 12.04 -9.12 43.90
CA MET A 1 11.22 -8.13 43.17
C MET A 1 11.68 -8.15 41.73
N GLU A 2 11.23 -9.18 40.99
CA GLU A 2 11.46 -9.28 39.55
C GLU A 2 10.47 -8.35 38.87
N ILE A 3 10.97 -7.25 38.32
CA ILE A 3 10.20 -6.39 37.45
C ILE A 3 10.29 -7.05 36.07
N HIS A 4 9.38 -7.99 35.80
CA HIS A 4 9.06 -8.35 34.42
C HIS A 4 8.45 -7.11 33.77
N ALA A 5 9.26 -6.39 33.01
CA ALA A 5 8.78 -5.38 32.09
C ALA A 5 7.87 -6.10 31.09
N LYS A 6 6.55 -5.90 31.23
CA LYS A 6 5.54 -6.38 30.30
C LYS A 6 5.86 -5.74 28.94
N GLU A 7 6.37 -6.51 27.99
CA GLU A 7 6.64 -6.04 26.62
C GLU A 7 5.36 -5.35 26.10
N LYS A 8 5.48 -4.06 25.76
CA LYS A 8 4.39 -3.34 25.08
C LYS A 8 4.27 -3.93 23.68
N LYS A 9 3.31 -4.84 23.50
CA LYS A 9 2.93 -5.35 22.18
C LYS A 9 2.52 -4.17 21.30
N GLU A 10 3.18 -4.01 20.16
CA GLU A 10 2.81 -3.02 19.16
C GLU A 10 1.65 -3.61 18.35
N VAL A 11 0.44 -3.15 18.64
CA VAL A 11 -0.79 -3.65 18.02
C VAL A 11 -1.39 -2.53 17.19
N ILE A 12 -1.75 -2.84 15.95
CA ILE A 12 -2.43 -1.91 15.04
C ILE A 12 -3.90 -2.24 15.01
N ARG A 13 -4.73 -1.21 15.21
CA ARG A 13 -6.17 -1.24 14.98
C ARG A 13 -6.43 -1.08 13.49
N LEU A 14 -7.22 -1.97 12.92
CA LEU A 14 -7.57 -2.01 11.52
C LEU A 14 -9.08 -1.94 11.36
N GLU A 15 -9.53 -1.05 10.48
CA GLU A 15 -10.92 -0.96 10.08
C GLU A 15 -11.35 -2.23 9.32
N ARG A 16 -12.61 -2.64 9.51
CA ARG A 16 -13.20 -3.70 8.69
C ARG A 16 -13.39 -3.22 7.27
N GLU A 17 -13.12 -4.11 6.32
CA GLU A 17 -13.29 -3.81 4.91
C GLU A 17 -14.69 -4.16 4.42
N SER A 18 -15.15 -3.43 3.42
CA SER A 18 -16.40 -3.68 2.70
C SER A 18 -16.26 -4.69 1.56
N VAL A 19 -15.23 -5.52 1.60
CA VAL A 19 -14.97 -6.54 0.58
C VAL A 19 -15.46 -7.88 1.10
N ILE A 20 -16.27 -8.59 0.31
CA ILE A 20 -16.69 -9.95 0.65
C ILE A 20 -15.57 -10.92 0.22
N PRO A 21 -14.83 -11.57 1.14
CA PRO A 21 -13.66 -12.40 0.79
C PRO A 21 -14.04 -13.83 0.35
N VAL A 22 -15.30 -14.04 -0.05
CA VAL A 22 -15.81 -15.35 -0.47
C VAL A 22 -15.80 -15.48 -1.99
N LEU A 23 -15.35 -16.63 -2.49
CA LEU A 23 -15.45 -16.98 -3.91
C LEU A 23 -16.92 -17.07 -4.33
N LYS A 24 -17.30 -16.35 -5.40
CA LYS A 24 -18.68 -16.30 -5.90
C LYS A 24 -19.31 -17.69 -6.13
N PRO A 25 -18.63 -18.69 -6.74
CA PRO A 25 -19.23 -20.03 -6.90
C PRO A 25 -19.53 -20.72 -5.56
N LYS A 26 -18.64 -20.56 -4.56
CA LYS A 26 -18.85 -21.10 -3.21
C LYS A 26 -20.06 -20.41 -2.56
N LEU A 27 -20.13 -19.08 -2.66
CA LEU A 27 -21.24 -18.28 -2.15
C LEU A 27 -22.57 -18.74 -2.75
N ILE A 28 -22.69 -18.77 -4.07
CA ILE A 28 -23.94 -19.14 -4.76
C ILE A 28 -24.35 -20.58 -4.38
N MET A 29 -23.41 -21.52 -4.34
CA MET A 29 -23.73 -22.91 -4.05
C MET A 29 -24.14 -23.13 -2.59
N THR A 30 -23.47 -22.47 -1.63
CA THR A 30 -23.85 -22.53 -0.21
C THR A 30 -25.26 -21.98 -0.03
N LEU A 31 -25.56 -20.78 -0.56
CA LEU A 31 -26.90 -20.19 -0.45
C LEU A 31 -27.96 -21.06 -1.13
N ALA A 32 -27.67 -21.63 -2.29
CA ALA A 32 -28.58 -22.54 -2.98
C ALA A 32 -28.85 -23.85 -2.21
N ASN A 33 -27.92 -24.30 -1.36
CA ASN A 33 -28.10 -25.47 -0.51
C ASN A 33 -28.96 -25.20 0.74
N LEU A 34 -29.06 -23.93 1.17
CA LEU A 34 -29.92 -23.52 2.28
C LEU A 34 -31.42 -23.52 1.89
N ILE A 35 -31.73 -23.48 0.59
CA ILE A 35 -33.09 -23.49 0.07
C ILE A 35 -33.65 -24.92 0.10
N GLU A 36 -34.72 -25.14 0.88
CA GLU A 36 -35.33 -26.47 1.06
C GLU A 36 -35.97 -27.03 -0.22
N GLN A 37 -36.66 -26.19 -1.00
CA GLN A 37 -37.41 -26.62 -2.18
C GLN A 37 -36.51 -26.70 -3.42
N SER A 38 -36.47 -27.87 -4.07
CA SER A 38 -35.65 -28.09 -5.27
C SER A 38 -36.04 -27.21 -6.46
N SER A 39 -37.33 -26.87 -6.59
CA SER A 39 -37.80 -25.92 -7.62
C SER A 39 -37.25 -24.52 -7.40
N ASP A 40 -37.24 -24.06 -6.15
CA ASP A 40 -36.81 -22.72 -5.78
C ASP A 40 -35.29 -22.60 -5.87
N ARG A 41 -34.57 -23.69 -5.54
CA ARG A 41 -33.14 -23.80 -5.79
C ARG A 41 -32.77 -23.58 -7.26
N ALA A 42 -33.51 -24.20 -8.19
CA ALA A 42 -33.26 -24.04 -9.63
C ALA A 42 -33.55 -22.59 -10.10
N GLU A 43 -34.65 -22.00 -9.63
CA GLU A 43 -34.99 -20.61 -9.94
C GLU A 43 -33.99 -19.61 -9.33
N PHE A 44 -33.48 -19.88 -8.13
CA PHE A 44 -32.44 -19.05 -7.48
C PHE A 44 -31.11 -19.10 -8.24
N LEU A 45 -30.66 -20.29 -8.67
CA LEU A 45 -29.45 -20.41 -9.49
C LEU A 45 -29.59 -19.67 -10.83
N LYS A 46 -30.78 -19.72 -11.43
CA LYS A 46 -31.11 -18.96 -12.63
C LYS A 46 -31.09 -17.46 -12.37
N LEU A 47 -31.65 -17.01 -11.24
CA LEU A 47 -31.62 -15.61 -10.81
C LEU A 47 -30.18 -15.12 -10.65
N CYS A 48 -29.33 -15.88 -9.96
CA CYS A 48 -27.92 -15.53 -9.76
C CYS A 48 -27.19 -15.26 -11.09
N LYS A 49 -27.39 -16.13 -12.10
CA LYS A 49 -26.84 -15.93 -13.44
C LYS A 49 -27.40 -14.68 -14.11
N ARG A 50 -28.71 -14.49 -14.07
CA ARG A 50 -29.37 -13.33 -14.69
C ARG A 50 -28.92 -12.01 -14.09
N VAL A 51 -28.82 -11.96 -12.76
CA VAL A 51 -28.25 -10.83 -12.01
C VAL A 51 -26.81 -10.58 -12.45
N GLU A 52 -25.97 -11.61 -12.48
CA GLU A 52 -24.56 -11.49 -12.90
C GLU A 52 -24.42 -10.84 -14.29
N TYR A 53 -25.11 -11.38 -15.29
CA TYR A 53 -25.00 -10.87 -16.65
C TYR A 53 -25.62 -9.47 -16.82
N THR A 54 -26.68 -9.16 -16.07
CA THR A 54 -27.30 -7.83 -16.12
C THR A 54 -26.40 -6.77 -15.49
N ILE A 55 -25.85 -7.05 -14.31
CA ILE A 55 -24.88 -6.16 -13.64
C ILE A 55 -23.63 -5.98 -14.50
N ARG A 56 -23.10 -7.08 -15.07
CA ARG A 56 -21.97 -7.03 -15.99
C ARG A 56 -22.24 -6.12 -17.19
N ALA A 57 -23.44 -6.17 -17.77
CA ALA A 57 -23.82 -5.31 -18.88
C ALA A 57 -23.92 -3.82 -18.48
N TRP A 58 -24.41 -3.51 -17.28
CA TRP A 58 -24.47 -2.13 -16.78
C TRP A 58 -23.08 -1.51 -16.63
N TYR A 59 -22.13 -2.29 -16.11
CA TYR A 59 -20.77 -1.82 -15.89
C TYR A 59 -19.92 -1.82 -17.17
N LEU A 60 -20.19 -2.73 -18.12
CA LEU A 60 -19.44 -2.83 -19.38
C LEU A 60 -19.35 -1.50 -20.11
N LEU A 61 -20.46 -0.76 -20.23
CA LEU A 61 -20.48 0.54 -20.91
C LEU A 61 -19.58 1.56 -20.22
N GLN A 62 -19.63 1.63 -18.90
CA GLN A 62 -18.80 2.56 -18.11
C GLN A 62 -17.31 2.21 -18.23
N PHE A 63 -17.00 0.91 -18.27
CA PHE A 63 -15.64 0.44 -18.40
C PHE A 63 -15.08 0.65 -19.80
N GLU A 64 -15.88 0.50 -20.85
CA GLU A 64 -15.45 0.84 -22.21
C GLU A 64 -15.00 2.30 -22.32
N ASP A 65 -15.76 3.23 -21.75
CA ASP A 65 -15.40 4.66 -21.71
C ASP A 65 -14.08 4.91 -20.96
N LEU A 66 -13.93 4.31 -19.76
CA LEU A 66 -12.69 4.39 -18.98
C LEU A 66 -11.48 3.87 -19.77
N MET A 67 -11.65 2.75 -20.47
CA MET A 67 -10.57 2.11 -21.23
C MET A 67 -10.20 2.90 -22.49
N GLN A 68 -11.17 3.53 -23.14
CA GLN A 68 -10.94 4.43 -24.26
C GLN A 68 -10.18 5.68 -23.82
N LEU A 69 -10.57 6.29 -22.70
CA LEU A 69 -9.87 7.42 -22.12
C LEU A 69 -8.44 7.06 -21.73
N TYR A 70 -8.24 5.95 -21.00
CA TYR A 70 -6.90 5.50 -20.62
C TYR A 70 -6.00 5.25 -21.83
N ALA A 71 -6.56 4.78 -22.96
CA ALA A 71 -5.79 4.52 -24.16
C ALA A 71 -5.05 5.76 -24.69
N LEU A 72 -5.55 6.98 -24.42
CA LEU A 72 -4.90 8.25 -24.76
C LEU A 72 -3.77 8.63 -23.79
N PHE A 73 -3.84 8.16 -22.55
CA PHE A 73 -2.90 8.47 -21.47
C PHE A 73 -1.98 7.30 -21.12
N ASP A 74 -2.00 6.24 -21.92
CA ASP A 74 -1.08 5.12 -21.77
C ASP A 74 0.38 5.61 -21.89
N PRO A 75 1.26 5.28 -20.93
CA PRO A 75 2.64 5.79 -20.94
C PRO A 75 3.47 5.39 -22.17
N VAL A 76 3.10 4.32 -22.88
CA VAL A 76 3.87 3.81 -24.02
C VAL A 76 3.36 4.41 -25.33
N TYR A 77 2.04 4.31 -25.58
CA TYR A 77 1.45 4.67 -26.88
C TYR A 77 0.55 5.90 -26.84
N GLY A 78 0.27 6.46 -25.66
CA GLY A 78 -0.69 7.56 -25.48
C GLY A 78 -0.31 8.82 -26.27
N CYS A 79 0.97 9.23 -26.22
CA CYS A 79 1.46 10.40 -26.95
C CYS A 79 1.19 10.31 -28.47
N GLN A 80 1.40 9.15 -29.08
CA GLN A 80 1.16 8.95 -30.52
C GLN A 80 -0.34 9.05 -30.85
N LYS A 81 -1.20 8.50 -29.98
CA LYS A 81 -2.66 8.57 -30.16
C LYS A 81 -3.20 10.00 -29.99
N LEU A 82 -2.66 10.75 -29.03
CA LEU A 82 -2.99 12.17 -28.86
C LEU A 82 -2.58 12.99 -30.09
N GLU A 83 -1.39 12.74 -30.64
CA GLU A 83 -0.92 13.38 -31.89
C GLU A 83 -1.83 13.03 -33.08
N GLN A 84 -2.37 11.80 -33.16
CA GLN A 84 -3.33 11.40 -34.20
C GLN A 84 -4.68 12.12 -34.11
N GLN A 85 -5.14 12.45 -32.91
CA GLN A 85 -6.44 13.08 -32.73
C GLN A 85 -6.43 14.62 -32.92
N ASN A 86 -5.25 15.23 -33.04
CA ASN A 86 -5.08 16.68 -33.25
C ASN A 86 -5.86 17.55 -32.23
N LEU A 87 -5.93 17.10 -30.97
CA LEU A 87 -6.64 17.80 -29.90
C LEU A 87 -5.82 19.01 -29.39
N SER A 88 -6.53 20.05 -28.96
CA SER A 88 -5.92 21.18 -28.25
C SER A 88 -5.45 20.78 -26.85
N SER A 89 -4.50 21.53 -26.26
CA SER A 89 -4.01 21.19 -24.91
C SER A 89 -5.11 21.28 -23.84
N ASP A 90 -6.12 22.14 -24.02
CA ASP A 90 -7.19 22.32 -23.04
C ASP A 90 -8.18 21.16 -23.10
N GLU A 91 -8.49 20.66 -24.30
CA GLU A 91 -9.31 19.45 -24.48
C GLU A 91 -8.63 18.22 -23.87
N ILE A 92 -7.31 18.08 -24.05
CA ILE A 92 -6.53 17.01 -23.42
C ILE A 92 -6.61 17.11 -21.90
N ASP A 93 -6.48 18.32 -21.35
CA ASP A 93 -6.58 18.54 -19.90
C ASP A 93 -7.98 18.20 -19.35
N VAL A 94 -9.05 18.36 -20.14
CA VAL A 94 -10.41 17.91 -19.76
C VAL A 94 -10.50 16.38 -19.78
N LEU A 95 -9.99 15.74 -20.83
CA LEU A 95 -9.97 14.27 -20.93
C LEU A 95 -9.15 13.62 -19.80
N GLU A 96 -8.05 14.26 -19.37
CA GLU A 96 -7.27 13.82 -18.20
C GLU A 96 -8.12 13.80 -16.93
N GLN A 97 -8.88 14.87 -16.67
CA GLN A 97 -9.74 14.95 -15.49
C GLN A 97 -10.92 13.99 -15.56
N ASN A 98 -11.49 13.79 -16.75
CA ASN A 98 -12.53 12.78 -16.96
C ASN A 98 -11.99 11.38 -16.67
N PHE A 99 -10.81 11.03 -17.18
CA PHE A 99 -10.17 9.76 -16.90
C PHE A 99 -9.99 9.54 -15.39
N LEU A 100 -9.44 10.52 -14.66
CA LEU A 100 -9.28 10.42 -13.21
C LEU A 100 -10.62 10.26 -12.50
N THR A 101 -11.65 11.01 -12.90
CA THR A 101 -12.99 10.92 -12.31
C THR A 101 -13.56 9.51 -12.44
N TYR A 102 -13.51 8.91 -13.62
CA TYR A 102 -13.97 7.54 -13.82
C TYR A 102 -13.11 6.53 -13.06
N MET A 103 -11.78 6.67 -13.10
CA MET A 103 -10.86 5.76 -12.43
C MET A 103 -11.07 5.78 -10.91
N PHE A 104 -11.17 6.96 -10.28
CA PHE A 104 -11.41 7.07 -8.83
C PHE A 104 -12.77 6.50 -8.44
N LYS A 105 -13.81 6.71 -9.26
CA LYS A 105 -15.12 6.08 -9.05
C LYS A 105 -15.03 4.55 -9.11
N VAL A 106 -14.24 3.99 -10.04
CA VAL A 106 -14.00 2.54 -10.12
C VAL A 106 -13.19 2.03 -8.92
N MET A 107 -12.22 2.81 -8.42
CA MET A 107 -11.48 2.47 -7.19
C MET A 107 -12.41 2.40 -5.97
N GLU A 108 -13.27 3.40 -5.79
CA GLU A 108 -14.25 3.45 -4.71
C GLU A 108 -15.21 2.26 -4.77
N LYS A 109 -15.80 1.98 -5.94
CA LYS A 109 -16.66 0.80 -6.17
C LYS A 109 -15.93 -0.54 -6.04
N SER A 110 -14.60 -0.54 -6.13
CA SER A 110 -13.77 -1.71 -5.89
C SER A 110 -13.34 -1.85 -4.42
N ASN A 111 -13.85 -0.98 -3.53
CA ASN A 111 -13.50 -0.86 -2.11
C ASN A 111 -12.02 -0.53 -1.87
N PHE A 112 -11.39 0.21 -2.78
CA PHE A 112 -10.08 0.80 -2.53
C PHE A 112 -10.23 2.13 -1.81
N LYS A 113 -9.39 2.32 -0.78
CA LYS A 113 -9.27 3.60 -0.05
C LYS A 113 -7.94 4.26 -0.39
N ILE A 114 -7.90 5.59 -0.36
CA ILE A 114 -6.63 6.33 -0.43
C ILE A 114 -5.90 6.12 0.90
N ALA A 115 -4.61 5.78 0.84
CA ALA A 115 -3.80 5.62 2.05
C ALA A 115 -3.71 6.95 2.81
N THR A 116 -3.92 6.93 4.13
CA THR A 116 -3.91 8.16 4.96
C THR A 116 -2.52 8.48 5.51
N ASN A 117 -2.29 9.73 5.94
CA ASN A 117 -1.03 10.10 6.61
C ASN A 117 -0.74 9.21 7.83
N GLU A 118 -1.76 8.82 8.59
CA GLU A 118 -1.60 7.94 9.75
C GLU A 118 -1.11 6.55 9.33
N GLU A 119 -1.71 5.96 8.29
CA GLU A 119 -1.26 4.66 7.75
C GLU A 119 0.18 4.74 7.19
N ILE A 120 0.53 5.87 6.57
CA ILE A 120 1.87 6.12 6.02
C ILE A 120 2.90 6.29 7.14
N GLU A 121 2.58 7.02 8.20
CA GLU A 121 3.44 7.17 9.38
C GLU A 121 3.65 5.82 10.08
N ILE A 122 2.57 5.04 10.21
CA ILE A 122 2.60 3.67 10.75
C ILE A 122 3.47 2.77 9.88
N ALA A 123 3.40 2.89 8.56
CA ALA A 123 4.27 2.18 7.61
C ALA A 123 5.75 2.58 7.79
N GLN A 124 6.06 3.87 7.90
CA GLN A 124 7.44 4.37 8.05
C GLN A 124 8.05 4.13 9.44
N SER A 125 7.24 3.80 10.44
CA SER A 125 7.66 3.70 11.85
C SER A 125 8.62 2.53 12.16
N GLY A 126 8.86 1.59 11.24
CA GLY A 126 9.81 0.51 11.49
C GLY A 126 10.19 -0.28 10.26
N GLN A 127 11.16 -1.19 10.43
CA GLN A 127 11.76 -1.97 9.33
C GLN A 127 11.29 -3.42 9.39
N TYR A 128 11.08 -4.04 8.22
CA TYR A 128 10.68 -5.45 8.11
C TYR A 128 11.73 -6.29 7.37
N LEU A 129 11.54 -6.56 6.08
CA LEU A 129 12.47 -7.39 5.29
C LEU A 129 13.44 -6.53 4.47
N LEU A 130 13.01 -5.36 4.03
CA LEU A 130 13.78 -4.52 3.13
C LEU A 130 14.14 -3.21 3.83
N ASN A 131 15.26 -3.23 4.56
CA ASN A 131 15.86 -2.03 5.17
C ASN A 131 16.61 -1.20 4.10
N LEU A 132 15.87 -0.61 3.17
CA LEU A 132 16.41 0.24 2.13
C LEU A 132 15.98 1.68 2.41
N PRO A 133 16.89 2.66 2.57
CA PRO A 133 16.49 4.06 2.70
C PRO A 133 16.03 4.58 1.34
N ILE A 134 14.76 4.34 0.99
CA ILE A 134 14.19 4.73 -0.30
C ILE A 134 13.42 6.03 -0.11
N SER A 135 13.80 7.04 -0.88
CA SER A 135 13.03 8.28 -0.96
C SER A 135 12.62 8.54 -2.40
N VAL A 136 11.47 9.21 -2.57
CA VAL A 136 10.96 9.60 -3.88
C VAL A 136 11.77 10.76 -4.44
N ASP A 137 12.15 10.66 -5.71
CA ASP A 137 12.67 11.78 -6.48
C ASP A 137 11.51 12.64 -6.99
N GLU A 138 11.04 13.54 -6.14
CA GLU A 138 9.92 14.43 -6.44
C GLU A 138 10.14 15.30 -7.70
N SER A 139 11.40 15.54 -8.08
CA SER A 139 11.73 16.33 -9.27
C SER A 139 11.30 15.66 -10.58
N LYS A 140 11.12 14.33 -10.57
CA LYS A 140 10.70 13.51 -11.71
C LYS A 140 9.19 13.32 -11.78
N LEU A 141 8.42 13.88 -10.85
CA LEU A 141 6.97 13.72 -10.78
C LEU A 141 6.26 15.02 -11.15
N ASP A 142 5.16 14.89 -11.89
CA ASP A 142 4.27 16.01 -12.13
C ASP A 142 3.40 16.28 -10.91
N ASN A 143 3.22 17.57 -10.58
CA ASN A 143 2.40 18.02 -9.45
C ASN A 143 1.15 18.80 -9.87
N LYS A 144 0.77 18.74 -11.16
CA LYS A 144 -0.35 19.51 -11.71
C LYS A 144 -1.61 18.66 -11.90
N LEU A 145 -1.44 17.42 -12.34
CA LEU A 145 -2.55 16.51 -12.68
C LEU A 145 -3.49 16.27 -11.49
N LEU A 146 -2.93 15.71 -10.43
CA LEU A 146 -3.68 15.30 -9.24
C LEU A 146 -4.05 16.51 -8.39
N LYS A 147 -3.17 17.52 -8.33
CA LYS A 147 -3.50 18.80 -7.69
C LYS A 147 -4.76 19.43 -8.26
N LYS A 148 -4.91 19.46 -9.58
CA LYS A 148 -6.13 19.96 -10.25
C LYS A 148 -7.34 19.11 -9.85
N TYR A 149 -7.21 17.79 -9.95
CA TYR A 149 -8.28 16.85 -9.59
C TYR A 149 -8.81 17.04 -8.17
N PHE A 150 -7.93 17.09 -7.16
CA PHE A 150 -8.30 17.26 -5.76
C PHE A 150 -8.76 18.68 -5.39
N THR A 151 -8.43 19.67 -6.21
CA THR A 151 -9.00 21.01 -6.06
C THR A 151 -10.48 21.01 -6.46
N ASP A 152 -10.81 20.28 -7.54
CA ASP A 152 -12.17 20.16 -8.06
C ASP A 152 -13.01 19.14 -7.26
N HIS A 153 -12.35 18.15 -6.63
CA HIS A 153 -12.96 17.09 -5.82
C HIS A 153 -12.30 17.05 -4.42
N PRO A 154 -12.72 17.90 -3.47
CA PRO A 154 -12.17 17.90 -2.12
C PRO A 154 -12.38 16.54 -1.45
N HIS A 155 -11.31 15.98 -0.88
CA HIS A 155 -11.34 14.71 -0.16
C HIS A 155 -10.73 14.92 1.23
N GLU A 156 -11.30 14.27 2.24
CA GLU A 156 -10.79 14.33 3.61
C GLU A 156 -9.53 13.46 3.75
N ASN A 157 -8.64 13.83 4.68
CA ASN A 157 -7.45 13.05 5.08
C ASN A 157 -6.46 12.70 3.94
N LEU A 158 -6.33 13.56 2.93
CA LEU A 158 -5.35 13.38 1.86
C LEU A 158 -3.90 13.46 2.36
N PRO A 159 -3.01 12.59 1.87
CA PRO A 159 -1.58 12.69 2.16
C PRO A 159 -0.94 13.97 1.66
N GLU A 160 0.14 14.40 2.32
CA GLU A 160 0.87 15.61 1.92
C GLU A 160 1.43 15.53 0.48
N PHE A 161 1.69 14.32 -0.02
CA PHE A 161 2.22 14.07 -1.37
C PHE A 161 1.14 13.77 -2.43
N ALA A 162 -0.15 13.85 -2.08
CA ALA A 162 -1.26 13.50 -2.97
C ALA A 162 -1.30 14.34 -4.26
N ASP A 163 -0.61 15.49 -4.29
CA ASP A 163 -0.46 16.32 -5.48
C ASP A 163 0.44 15.69 -6.56
N LYS A 164 1.32 14.75 -6.21
CA LYS A 164 2.31 14.09 -7.09
C LYS A 164 1.93 12.65 -7.44
N TYR A 165 1.49 11.89 -6.45
CA TYR A 165 1.08 10.50 -6.64
C TYR A 165 0.05 10.10 -5.59
N VAL A 166 -0.78 9.12 -5.92
CA VAL A 166 -1.81 8.58 -5.02
C VAL A 166 -1.56 7.09 -4.83
N ILE A 167 -1.67 6.65 -3.58
CA ILE A 167 -1.61 5.24 -3.21
C ILE A 167 -3.01 4.84 -2.77
N PHE A 168 -3.61 3.92 -3.52
CA PHE A 168 -4.83 3.23 -3.15
C PHE A 168 -4.46 1.91 -2.47
N ARG A 169 -5.15 1.56 -1.40
CA ARG A 169 -4.98 0.30 -0.68
C ARG A 169 -6.31 -0.43 -0.50
N ARG A 170 -6.25 -1.75 -0.46
CA ARG A 170 -7.38 -2.66 -0.18
C ARG A 170 -6.84 -3.98 0.38
N GLY A 171 -7.54 -4.56 1.34
CA GLY A 171 -7.16 -5.74 2.11
C GLY A 171 -6.06 -5.45 3.10
N ILE A 172 -6.21 -5.99 4.31
CA ILE A 172 -5.11 -6.08 5.27
C ILE A 172 -4.86 -7.55 5.59
N GLY A 173 -3.71 -8.03 5.14
CA GLY A 173 -3.21 -9.37 5.39
C GLY A 173 -2.16 -9.38 6.51
N ILE A 174 -1.64 -10.57 6.79
CA ILE A 174 -0.54 -10.78 7.73
C ILE A 174 0.57 -11.53 6.99
N ASP A 175 1.76 -10.94 6.94
CA ASP A 175 2.95 -11.64 6.46
C ASP A 175 3.76 -12.14 7.64
N ARG A 176 4.19 -13.40 7.53
CA ARG A 176 4.98 -14.09 8.56
C ARG A 176 6.17 -14.75 7.90
N THR A 177 7.35 -14.31 8.27
CA THR A 177 8.59 -14.92 7.81
C THR A 177 9.36 -15.48 9.00
N THR A 178 9.74 -16.76 8.89
CA THR A 178 10.54 -17.45 9.91
C THR A 178 11.86 -17.89 9.32
N ASP A 179 12.93 -17.20 9.70
CA ASP A 179 14.28 -17.53 9.26
C ASP A 179 15.28 -17.19 10.38
N TYR A 180 16.56 -17.43 10.14
CA TYR A 180 17.61 -17.11 11.08
C TYR A 180 17.96 -15.61 11.12
N PHE A 181 17.74 -14.88 10.01
CA PHE A 181 17.99 -13.43 9.88
C PHE A 181 19.35 -12.98 10.44
N PHE A 182 20.41 -13.77 10.19
CA PHE A 182 21.72 -13.56 10.82
C PHE A 182 22.31 -12.18 10.49
N LEU A 183 22.25 -11.77 9.21
CA LEU A 183 22.83 -10.51 8.76
C LEU A 183 22.08 -9.31 9.35
N GLU A 184 20.75 -9.39 9.37
CA GLU A 184 19.86 -8.35 9.87
C GLU A 184 19.99 -8.17 11.38
N LYS A 185 20.12 -9.27 12.13
CA LYS A 185 20.38 -9.22 13.58
C LYS A 185 21.74 -8.59 13.91
N VAL A 186 22.78 -8.91 13.13
CA VAL A 186 24.11 -8.31 13.31
C VAL A 186 24.09 -6.82 12.96
N ASP A 187 23.42 -6.44 11.88
CA ASP A 187 23.27 -5.03 11.48
C ASP A 187 22.54 -4.22 12.55
N MET A 188 21.48 -4.78 13.15
CA MET A 188 20.77 -4.15 14.27
C MET A 188 21.66 -3.95 15.50
N LEU A 189 22.51 -4.92 15.84
CA LEU A 189 23.46 -4.79 16.94
C LEU A 189 24.49 -3.69 16.66
N ILE A 190 25.02 -3.64 15.42
CA ILE A 190 25.95 -2.59 14.98
C ILE A 190 25.29 -1.22 15.02
N SER A 191 24.04 -1.08 14.56
CA SER A 191 23.28 0.17 14.60
C SER A 191 23.06 0.66 16.03
N ARG A 192 22.72 -0.23 16.98
CA ARG A 192 22.61 0.09 18.41
C ARG A 192 23.95 0.59 18.98
N ILE A 193 25.06 -0.08 18.64
CA ILE A 193 26.41 0.31 19.06
C ILE A 193 26.81 1.64 18.43
N TRP A 194 26.53 1.85 17.14
CA TRP A 194 26.83 3.09 16.42
C TRP A 194 26.02 4.27 16.96
N GLY A 195 24.72 4.08 17.22
CA GLY A 195 23.88 5.07 17.87
C GLY A 195 24.35 5.40 19.28
N TRP A 196 24.95 4.46 20.00
CA TRP A 196 25.63 4.71 21.27
C TRP A 196 26.92 5.51 21.09
N ILE A 197 27.81 5.11 20.16
CA ILE A 197 29.03 5.85 19.80
C ILE A 197 28.70 7.29 19.41
N MET A 198 27.70 7.50 18.54
CA MET A 198 27.27 8.83 18.09
C MET A 198 26.69 9.70 19.22
N ARG A 199 26.01 9.08 20.20
CA ARG A 199 25.55 9.78 21.42
C ARG A 199 26.73 10.21 22.28
N VAL A 200 27.70 9.33 22.48
CA VAL A 200 28.94 9.60 23.22
C VAL A 200 29.75 10.69 22.52
N THR A 201 29.92 10.63 21.20
CA THR A 201 30.64 11.67 20.45
C THR A 201 29.88 13.00 20.40
N ARG A 202 28.54 13.02 20.40
CA ARG A 202 27.75 14.27 20.60
C ARG A 202 27.92 14.83 22.00
N GLN A 203 28.03 13.99 23.03
CA GLN A 203 28.32 14.42 24.40
C GLN A 203 29.76 14.95 24.53
N ILE A 204 30.75 14.27 23.94
CA ILE A 204 32.13 14.74 23.90
C ILE A 204 32.23 16.03 23.08
N ARG A 205 31.54 16.16 21.94
CA ARG A 205 31.47 17.41 21.16
C ARG A 205 30.80 18.53 21.96
N ARG A 206 29.75 18.25 22.74
CA ARG A 206 29.17 19.25 23.68
C ARG A 206 30.15 19.64 24.79
N ILE A 207 30.99 18.72 25.26
CA ILE A 207 32.03 18.99 26.27
C ILE A 207 33.19 19.78 25.66
N VAL A 208 33.58 19.48 24.42
CA VAL A 208 34.59 20.23 23.65
C VAL A 208 34.07 21.62 23.30
N ASP A 209 32.84 21.77 22.82
CA ASP A 209 32.19 23.08 22.58
C ASP A 209 32.02 23.88 23.90
N TYR A 210 31.81 23.19 25.02
CA TYR A 210 31.77 23.81 26.35
C TYR A 210 33.16 24.26 26.82
N LEU A 211 34.18 23.42 26.64
CA LEU A 211 35.58 23.74 26.95
C LEU A 211 36.10 24.86 26.04
N GLU A 212 35.75 24.86 24.76
CA GLU A 212 36.08 25.90 23.80
C GLU A 212 35.38 27.23 24.16
N LYS A 213 34.13 27.18 24.66
CA LYS A 213 33.44 28.35 25.25
C LYS A 213 34.04 28.80 26.59
N VAL A 214 34.58 27.90 27.40
CA VAL A 214 35.22 28.23 28.69
C VAL A 214 36.62 28.82 28.47
N ILE A 215 37.41 28.27 27.54
CA ILE A 215 38.70 28.80 27.12
C ILE A 215 38.51 30.18 26.46
N ASN A 216 37.50 30.33 25.59
CA ASN A 216 37.16 31.63 25.00
C ASN A 216 36.55 32.64 26.00
N ARG A 217 36.07 32.19 27.18
CA ARG A 217 35.65 33.05 28.30
C ARG A 217 36.82 33.50 29.18
N ALA A 218 37.90 32.71 29.27
CA ALA A 218 39.11 33.11 29.99
C ALA A 218 39.85 34.28 29.30
N CYS A 219 39.68 34.47 27.99
CA CYS A 219 40.28 35.56 27.21
C CYS A 219 39.43 36.84 27.06
N ARG A 220 38.29 36.99 27.76
CA ARG A 220 37.50 38.25 27.72
C ARG A 220 36.95 38.63 29.08
N LEU A 221 37.76 39.35 29.83
CA LEU A 221 37.27 40.33 30.81
C LEU A 221 36.68 41.52 30.06
N GLY A 222 35.36 41.70 30.12
CA GLY A 222 34.74 42.94 29.62
C GLY A 222 33.26 42.85 29.23
N LYS A 223 32.42 43.19 30.22
CA LYS A 223 31.14 43.92 30.10
C LYS A 223 29.84 43.20 29.67
N THR A 224 28.89 43.34 30.61
CA THR A 224 27.47 43.70 30.48
C THR A 224 26.44 42.70 29.93
N TYR A 225 25.74 42.15 30.92
CA TYR A 225 24.33 41.76 31.01
C TYR A 225 23.37 42.45 30.01
N GLN A 226 22.68 41.67 29.19
CA GLN A 226 21.29 41.93 28.82
C GLN A 226 20.50 40.62 28.75
N ARG A 227 19.34 40.67 29.38
CA ARG A 227 18.37 39.60 29.63
C ARG A 227 17.30 39.69 28.54
N LYS A 228 17.06 38.62 27.78
CA LYS A 228 15.80 38.43 27.06
C LYS A 228 15.30 37.00 27.23
N SER A 229 14.07 36.94 27.73
CA SER A 229 13.25 35.76 27.97
C SER A 229 12.61 35.27 26.68
N SER A 230 12.60 33.96 26.47
CA SER A 230 11.63 33.27 25.62
C SER A 230 11.25 31.96 26.32
N ALA A 231 9.95 31.81 26.55
CA ALA A 231 9.32 30.74 27.30
C ALA A 231 9.41 29.39 26.56
N PRO A 232 9.43 28.25 27.27
CA PRO A 232 9.40 26.94 26.65
C PRO A 232 7.96 26.56 26.24
N ILE A 233 7.78 26.15 24.99
CA ILE A 233 6.57 25.50 24.49
C ILE A 233 6.48 24.12 25.16
N LYS A 234 5.44 23.91 25.97
CA LYS A 234 5.10 22.64 26.62
C LYS A 234 4.71 21.60 25.57
N LYS A 235 5.34 20.41 25.63
CA LYS A 235 4.80 19.20 25.02
C LYS A 235 3.51 18.82 25.76
N LYS A 236 2.47 18.49 25.01
CA LYS A 236 1.15 18.06 25.51
C LYS A 236 1.25 16.57 25.82
N ASP A 237 1.20 16.24 27.11
CA ASP A 237 1.06 14.87 27.58
C ASP A 237 -0.36 14.37 27.26
N THR A 238 -0.46 13.23 26.57
CA THR A 238 -1.72 12.54 26.31
C THR A 238 -2.21 11.90 27.62
N LYS A 239 -3.32 12.41 28.15
CA LYS A 239 -4.06 11.78 29.24
C LYS A 239 -4.83 10.58 28.69
N LYS A 240 -4.79 9.49 29.46
CA LYS A 240 -5.76 8.41 29.45
C LYS A 240 -7.10 8.97 29.94
N ASP A 241 -8.15 8.74 29.19
CA ASP A 241 -9.53 8.78 29.69
C ASP A 241 -10.07 7.36 29.56
N ASP A 242 -10.44 6.80 30.72
CA ASP A 242 -11.24 5.59 30.85
C ASP A 242 -12.73 5.99 30.74
N ASP A 243 -13.50 5.06 30.17
CA ASP A 243 -14.96 4.86 30.26
C ASP A 243 -15.92 5.82 29.55
N ILE A 244 -16.35 5.43 28.34
CA ILE A 244 -17.79 5.33 27.97
C ILE A 244 -17.96 4.09 27.06
N ILE A 245 -18.83 3.17 27.49
CA ILE A 245 -19.29 2.00 26.72
C ILE A 245 -20.34 2.48 25.73
N GLU A 246 -19.97 2.61 24.46
CA GLU A 246 -20.91 2.68 23.33
C GLU A 246 -20.37 1.76 22.23
N ASP A 247 -21.12 0.67 21.99
CA ASP A 247 -21.05 -0.35 20.95
C ASP A 247 -19.65 -0.83 20.50
N GLU A 248 -19.29 -2.06 20.90
CA GLU A 248 -18.12 -2.81 20.41
C GLU A 248 -18.19 -3.00 18.88
N GLU A 249 -17.72 -2.01 18.12
CA GLU A 249 -17.16 -2.26 16.80
C GLU A 249 -15.92 -3.13 16.99
N ASP A 250 -16.11 -4.45 16.84
CA ASP A 250 -15.05 -5.48 16.85
C ASP A 250 -14.00 -5.16 15.75
N ASP A 251 -13.07 -4.25 16.05
CA ASP A 251 -11.94 -3.89 15.19
C ASP A 251 -10.94 -5.05 15.09
N LEU A 252 -10.26 -5.18 13.94
CA LEU A 252 -9.17 -6.14 13.82
C LEU A 252 -7.90 -5.58 14.46
N TYR A 253 -7.35 -6.33 15.42
CA TYR A 253 -6.09 -6.00 16.07
C TYR A 253 -4.99 -6.94 15.57
N VAL A 254 -3.95 -6.40 14.94
CA VAL A 254 -2.80 -7.18 14.45
C VAL A 254 -1.53 -6.79 15.20
N GLU A 255 -0.88 -7.79 15.78
CA GLU A 255 0.40 -7.63 16.48
C GLU A 255 1.56 -7.56 15.49
N ARG A 256 2.43 -6.56 15.66
CA ARG A 256 3.71 -6.43 14.96
C ARG A 256 4.81 -7.10 15.77
N ILE A 257 5.52 -8.03 15.15
CA ILE A 257 6.68 -8.70 15.74
C ILE A 257 7.88 -8.36 14.88
N ARG A 258 8.74 -7.46 15.35
CA ARG A 258 9.88 -6.91 14.59
C ARG A 258 11.21 -7.33 15.22
N ILE A 259 12.24 -7.48 14.39
CA ILE A 259 13.60 -7.81 14.86
C ILE A 259 14.12 -6.73 15.82
N GLU A 260 13.80 -5.46 15.55
CA GLU A 260 14.26 -4.31 16.34
C GLU A 260 13.86 -4.36 17.81
N ASN A 261 12.70 -4.95 18.12
CA ASN A 261 12.14 -5.03 19.46
C ASN A 261 12.51 -6.33 20.18
N LEU A 262 13.26 -7.24 19.53
CA LEU A 262 13.68 -8.49 20.15
C LEU A 262 14.87 -8.26 21.10
N ASP A 263 14.86 -9.01 22.20
CA ASP A 263 16.00 -9.15 23.09
C ASP A 263 17.07 -10.04 22.45
N PHE A 264 18.15 -9.39 21.99
CA PHE A 264 19.30 -10.08 21.40
C PHE A 264 20.18 -10.69 22.50
N SER A 265 19.99 -11.98 22.76
CA SER A 265 20.96 -12.83 23.48
C SER A 265 21.84 -13.60 22.48
N LEU A 266 23.03 -14.05 22.90
CA LEU A 266 23.94 -14.85 22.05
C LEU A 266 23.27 -16.13 21.52
N HIS A 267 22.35 -16.70 22.29
CA HIS A 267 21.53 -17.85 21.88
C HIS A 267 20.45 -17.44 20.86
N ASN A 268 19.77 -16.30 21.09
CA ASN A 268 18.73 -15.78 20.18
C ASN A 268 19.30 -15.31 18.82
N LEU A 269 20.60 -15.00 18.75
CA LEU A 269 21.28 -14.72 17.48
C LEU A 269 21.34 -15.95 16.58
N ALA A 270 21.53 -17.14 17.16
CA ALA A 270 21.67 -18.41 16.43
C ALA A 270 20.34 -19.15 16.21
N SER A 271 19.25 -18.73 16.86
CA SER A 271 17.93 -19.36 16.70
C SER A 271 17.13 -18.74 15.55
N LYS A 272 16.20 -19.52 15.00
CA LYS A 272 15.16 -19.00 14.10
C LYS A 272 14.26 -18.03 14.87
N ILE A 273 13.89 -16.92 14.23
CA ILE A 273 12.92 -15.96 14.75
C ILE A 273 11.78 -15.83 13.75
N THR A 274 10.57 -15.62 14.26
CA THR A 274 9.40 -15.32 13.44
C THR A 274 9.14 -13.83 13.52
N ILE A 275 9.17 -13.17 12.36
CA ILE A 275 8.83 -11.76 12.21
C ILE A 275 7.43 -11.71 11.61
N GLN A 276 6.62 -10.77 12.07
CA GLN A 276 5.26 -10.57 11.62
C GLN A 276 5.00 -9.09 11.37
N GLU A 277 4.49 -8.77 10.19
CA GLU A 277 4.10 -7.41 9.82
C GLU A 277 2.75 -7.47 9.09
N PRO A 278 1.81 -6.54 9.38
CA PRO A 278 0.61 -6.39 8.56
C PRO A 278 1.00 -6.02 7.12
N THR A 279 0.22 -6.51 6.16
CA THR A 279 0.41 -6.20 4.74
C THR A 279 -0.83 -5.57 4.16
N PHE A 280 -0.64 -4.71 3.17
CA PHE A 280 -1.71 -4.35 2.26
C PHE A 280 -1.86 -5.46 1.22
N ASP A 281 -3.02 -6.11 1.15
CA ASP A 281 -3.22 -7.23 0.22
C ASP A 281 -3.19 -6.80 -1.24
N ARG A 282 -3.64 -5.57 -1.50
CA ARG A 282 -3.68 -4.90 -2.81
C ARG A 282 -3.30 -3.44 -2.64
N ILE A 283 -2.37 -2.98 -3.48
CA ILE A 283 -1.99 -1.58 -3.60
C ILE A 283 -2.07 -1.17 -5.05
N ILE A 284 -2.64 0.01 -5.33
CA ILE A 284 -2.54 0.64 -6.64
C ILE A 284 -1.89 2.00 -6.51
N VAL A 285 -0.80 2.21 -7.24
CA VAL A 285 -0.09 3.49 -7.28
C VAL A 285 -0.38 4.18 -8.60
N VAL A 286 -0.86 5.42 -8.53
CA VAL A 286 -1.13 6.27 -9.69
C VAL A 286 -0.24 7.50 -9.66
N TYR A 287 0.47 7.77 -10.75
CA TYR A 287 1.35 8.94 -10.87
C TYR A 287 1.59 9.35 -12.32
N ARG A 288 2.06 10.58 -12.52
CA ARG A 288 2.54 11.09 -13.81
C ARG A 288 3.99 11.55 -13.69
N ARG A 289 4.81 11.25 -14.71
CA ARG A 289 6.19 11.74 -14.79
C ARG A 289 6.23 13.20 -15.19
N ALA A 290 7.19 13.94 -14.65
CA ALA A 290 7.53 15.27 -15.13
C ALA A 290 8.17 15.15 -16.53
N GLY A 291 7.73 15.98 -17.47
CA GLY A 291 8.29 15.97 -18.83
C GLY A 291 9.77 16.40 -18.83
N ASN A 292 10.63 15.58 -19.43
CA ASN A 292 12.08 15.83 -19.52
C ASN A 292 12.44 17.06 -20.36
N ASN A 293 11.59 17.46 -21.32
CA ASN A 293 11.79 18.62 -22.20
C ASN A 293 10.68 19.65 -22.00
N LYS A 294 11.05 20.94 -21.88
CA LYS A 294 10.10 22.06 -21.75
C LYS A 294 9.07 22.15 -22.90
N SER A 295 9.32 21.52 -24.04
CA SER A 295 8.49 21.57 -25.26
C SER A 295 7.49 20.44 -25.43
N LYS A 296 7.71 19.24 -24.86
CA LYS A 296 6.77 18.11 -24.91
C LYS A 296 6.47 17.65 -23.49
N LYS A 297 5.27 17.98 -23.00
CA LYS A 297 4.77 17.47 -21.72
C LYS A 297 4.54 15.96 -21.87
N GLU A 298 5.15 15.15 -21.01
CA GLU A 298 4.77 13.74 -20.89
C GLU A 298 3.38 13.67 -20.27
N ARG A 299 2.41 13.15 -21.04
CA ARG A 299 0.99 13.06 -20.64
C ARG A 299 0.62 11.65 -20.15
N GLY A 300 1.59 10.74 -20.10
CA GLY A 300 1.39 9.36 -19.69
C GLY A 300 1.09 9.23 -18.20
N ILE A 301 0.02 8.51 -17.86
CA ILE A 301 -0.40 8.23 -16.49
C ILE A 301 -0.04 6.78 -16.17
N PHE A 302 0.82 6.61 -15.19
CA PHE A 302 1.23 5.29 -14.72
C PHE A 302 0.25 4.80 -13.68
N VAL A 303 -0.24 3.57 -13.86
CA VAL A 303 -1.06 2.85 -12.89
C VAL A 303 -0.35 1.53 -12.61
N LYS A 304 0.01 1.25 -11.35
CA LYS A 304 0.72 0.01 -10.97
C LYS A 304 -0.06 -0.73 -9.91
N HIS A 305 -0.33 -2.01 -10.12
CA HIS A 305 -1.05 -2.86 -9.18
C HIS A 305 -0.11 -3.86 -8.53
N LEU A 306 -0.05 -3.84 -7.20
CA LEU A 306 0.78 -4.73 -6.39
C LEU A 306 -0.07 -5.50 -5.39
N LYS A 307 0.46 -6.64 -4.92
CA LYS A 307 -0.17 -7.48 -3.89
C LYS A 307 0.75 -7.71 -2.69
N GLN A 308 0.13 -7.91 -1.52
CA GLN A 308 0.79 -8.40 -0.30
C GLN A 308 2.07 -7.64 0.02
N ILE A 309 1.95 -6.32 0.10
CA ILE A 309 3.06 -5.41 0.42
C ILE A 309 3.08 -5.20 1.94
N PRO A 310 4.15 -5.58 2.64
CA PRO A 310 4.31 -5.25 4.05
C PRO A 310 4.22 -3.76 4.28
N MET A 311 3.47 -3.32 5.30
CA MET A 311 3.31 -1.89 5.59
C MET A 311 4.67 -1.24 5.82
N ALA A 312 5.57 -1.90 6.56
CA ALA A 312 6.95 -1.43 6.78
C ALA A 312 7.80 -1.30 5.50
N ASP A 313 7.48 -2.06 4.45
CA ASP A 313 8.23 -2.05 3.19
C ASP A 313 7.48 -1.26 2.08
N MET A 314 6.56 -0.37 2.47
CA MET A 314 5.77 0.44 1.53
C MET A 314 6.65 1.35 0.65
N GLU A 315 7.87 1.67 1.06
CA GLU A 315 8.79 2.46 0.24
C GLU A 315 9.08 1.83 -1.13
N ILE A 316 8.88 0.52 -1.25
CA ILE A 316 9.07 -0.20 -2.51
C ILE A 316 8.00 0.18 -3.53
N VAL A 317 6.78 0.49 -3.11
CA VAL A 317 5.71 0.85 -4.07
C VAL A 317 5.87 2.27 -4.60
N LEU A 318 6.69 3.08 -3.94
CA LEU A 318 6.85 4.49 -4.27
C LEU A 318 7.44 4.69 -5.68
N PRO A 319 6.93 5.69 -6.43
CA PRO A 319 7.41 5.99 -7.77
C PRO A 319 8.78 6.68 -7.76
N GLU A 320 9.50 6.59 -8.87
CA GLU A 320 10.75 7.34 -9.14
C GLU A 320 11.72 7.41 -7.94
N LYS A 321 12.16 6.24 -7.47
CA LYS A 321 13.06 6.12 -6.31
C LYS A 321 14.40 6.81 -6.56
N LYS A 322 14.90 7.56 -5.57
CA LYS A 322 16.28 8.08 -5.55
C LYS A 322 17.27 6.92 -5.40
N ASN A 323 18.47 7.11 -5.95
CA ASN A 323 19.55 6.16 -5.77
C ASN A 323 19.86 6.02 -4.26
N PRO A 324 19.96 4.78 -3.75
CA PRO A 324 20.15 4.56 -2.32
C PRO A 324 21.50 5.14 -1.88
N SER A 325 21.50 5.76 -0.69
CA SER A 325 22.74 6.08 0.01
C SER A 325 23.34 4.81 0.62
N LEU A 326 24.66 4.80 0.78
CA LEU A 326 25.39 3.71 1.45
C LEU A 326 24.77 3.35 2.81
N THR A 327 24.56 2.05 3.05
CA THR A 327 24.08 1.56 4.34
C THR A 327 25.15 1.79 5.43
N PRO A 328 24.78 1.89 6.72
CA PRO A 328 25.75 2.02 7.81
C PRO A 328 26.81 0.90 7.82
N MET A 329 26.43 -0.33 7.47
CA MET A 329 27.35 -1.45 7.35
C MET A 329 28.39 -1.25 6.24
N ASP A 330 28.00 -0.65 5.13
CA ASP A 330 28.96 -0.30 4.08
C ASP A 330 29.97 0.72 4.58
N TRP A 331 29.55 1.73 5.35
CA TRP A 331 30.47 2.66 6.02
C TRP A 331 31.42 1.97 6.98
N VAL A 332 30.95 1.00 7.77
CA VAL A 332 31.81 0.22 8.67
C VAL A 332 32.80 -0.62 7.88
N LYS A 333 32.35 -1.32 6.83
CA LYS A 333 33.23 -2.07 5.93
C LYS A 333 34.28 -1.15 5.34
N PHE A 334 33.88 0.02 4.81
CA PHE A 334 34.79 1.02 4.26
C PHE A 334 35.80 1.52 5.29
N LEU A 335 35.40 1.77 6.53
CA LEU A 335 36.27 2.19 7.61
C LEU A 335 37.27 1.09 8.00
N VAL A 336 36.80 -0.14 8.22
CA VAL A 336 37.67 -1.29 8.55
C VAL A 336 38.67 -1.53 7.43
N THR A 337 38.21 -1.55 6.18
CA THR A 337 39.09 -1.77 5.05
C THR A 337 40.06 -0.59 4.84
N ALA A 338 39.66 0.65 5.20
CA ALA A 338 40.52 1.82 5.07
C ALA A 338 41.59 1.83 6.16
N VAL A 339 41.23 1.46 7.39
CA VAL A 339 42.18 1.30 8.51
C VAL A 339 43.18 0.19 8.21
N LEU A 340 42.72 -0.97 7.72
CA LEU A 340 43.61 -2.06 7.31
C LEU A 340 44.52 -1.67 6.14
N GLY A 341 44.00 -0.94 5.15
CA GLY A 341 44.77 -0.43 4.03
C GLY A 341 45.82 0.60 4.45
N LEU A 342 45.47 1.52 5.35
CA LEU A 342 46.40 2.50 5.93
C LEU A 342 47.46 1.82 6.79
N ALA A 343 47.11 0.84 7.61
CA ALA A 343 48.05 0.09 8.44
C ALA A 343 49.09 -0.67 7.58
N ALA A 344 48.66 -1.28 6.48
CA ALA A 344 49.56 -1.92 5.52
C ALA A 344 50.50 -0.92 4.82
N ALA A 345 50.00 0.28 4.49
CA ALA A 345 50.80 1.34 3.90
C ALA A 345 51.82 1.93 4.90
N THR A 346 51.43 2.17 6.15
CA THR A 346 52.32 2.72 7.19
C THR A 346 53.41 1.73 7.60
N GLY A 347 53.08 0.44 7.71
CA GLY A 347 54.08 -0.61 8.00
C GLY A 347 55.14 -0.77 6.91
N SER A 348 54.88 -0.28 5.70
CA SER A 348 55.85 -0.29 4.59
C SER A 348 56.80 0.92 4.59
N ILE A 349 56.44 2.01 5.29
CA ILE A 349 57.18 3.29 5.34
C ILE A 349 58.26 3.31 6.44
N GLU A 350 58.23 2.38 7.39
CA GLU A 350 59.27 2.23 8.43
C GLU A 350 60.58 1.59 7.92
N THR A 351 60.72 1.37 6.61
CA THR A 351 61.95 0.85 6.02
C THR A 351 62.93 1.99 5.69
N PRO A 352 64.22 1.94 6.11
CA PRO A 352 65.09 3.13 6.16
C PRO A 352 65.64 3.64 4.82
N GLN A 353 65.24 3.07 3.68
CA GLN A 353 65.62 3.51 2.35
C GLN A 353 64.41 3.41 1.43
N ALA A 354 63.67 4.51 1.27
CA ALA A 354 62.52 4.56 0.38
C ALA A 354 62.99 4.53 -1.08
N ASP A 355 63.13 3.34 -1.64
CA ASP A 355 63.40 3.10 -3.05
C ASP A 355 62.18 3.55 -3.90
N PHE A 356 62.40 4.02 -5.14
CA PHE A 356 61.33 4.51 -6.02
C PHE A 356 60.21 3.46 -6.20
N TRP A 357 60.58 2.19 -6.22
CA TRP A 357 59.66 1.05 -6.30
C TRP A 357 58.74 0.91 -5.09
N VAL A 358 59.18 1.31 -3.89
CA VAL A 358 58.35 1.29 -2.66
C VAL A 358 57.25 2.35 -2.74
N ILE A 359 57.58 3.54 -3.26
CA ILE A 359 56.60 4.62 -3.47
C ILE A 359 55.54 4.19 -4.50
N VAL A 360 55.98 3.57 -5.61
CA VAL A 360 55.06 3.02 -6.63
C VAL A 360 54.15 1.93 -6.04
N ALA A 361 54.68 1.06 -5.17
CA ALA A 361 53.89 0.03 -4.49
C ALA A 361 52.84 0.62 -3.54
N VAL A 362 53.18 1.67 -2.78
CA VAL A 362 52.23 2.36 -1.90
C VAL A 362 51.13 3.06 -2.72
N ILE A 363 51.49 3.78 -3.77
CA ILE A 363 50.51 4.44 -4.66
C ILE A 363 49.60 3.40 -5.35
N SER A 364 50.16 2.31 -5.87
CA SER A 364 49.40 1.22 -6.48
C SER A 364 48.42 0.58 -5.49
N THR A 365 48.83 0.44 -4.23
CA THR A 365 47.97 -0.07 -3.15
C THR A 365 46.81 0.87 -2.87
N ILE A 366 47.05 2.19 -2.82
CA ILE A 366 46.01 3.20 -2.63
C ILE A 366 45.04 3.21 -3.84
N VAL A 367 45.55 3.17 -5.07
CA VAL A 367 44.72 3.15 -6.29
C VAL A 367 43.90 1.86 -6.38
N GLY A 368 44.50 0.69 -6.14
CA GLY A 368 43.79 -0.58 -6.09
C GLY A 368 42.73 -0.62 -4.99
N TYR A 369 42.98 0.06 -3.87
CA TYR A 369 42.02 0.18 -2.78
C TYR A 369 40.84 1.09 -3.14
N LEU A 370 41.08 2.26 -3.76
CA LEU A 370 40.01 3.12 -4.28
C LEU A 370 39.18 2.40 -5.34
N ALA A 371 39.83 1.62 -6.22
CA ALA A 371 39.13 0.77 -7.18
C ALA A 371 38.28 -0.30 -6.49
N LYS A 372 38.79 -0.97 -5.45
CA LYS A 372 38.03 -1.95 -4.66
C LYS A 372 36.80 -1.31 -4.01
N ILE A 373 36.92 -0.13 -3.42
CA ILE A 373 35.80 0.63 -2.85
C ILE A 373 34.73 0.87 -3.91
N TYR A 374 35.14 1.39 -5.08
CA TYR A 374 34.23 1.70 -6.18
C TYR A 374 33.51 0.44 -6.70
N PHE A 375 34.25 -0.64 -6.97
CA PHE A 375 33.65 -1.89 -7.45
C PHE A 375 32.76 -2.56 -6.40
N THR A 376 33.09 -2.46 -5.11
CA THR A 376 32.23 -2.96 -4.03
C THR A 376 30.94 -2.15 -3.97
N PHE A 377 31.01 -0.83 -4.10
CA PHE A 377 29.83 0.02 -4.17
C PHE A 377 28.95 -0.32 -5.37
N GLN A 378 29.56 -0.51 -6.55
CA GLN A 378 28.83 -0.88 -7.75
C GLN A 378 28.17 -2.26 -7.64
N ALA A 379 28.87 -3.26 -7.10
CA ALA A 379 28.31 -4.58 -6.84
C ALA A 379 27.14 -4.52 -5.84
N ASN A 380 27.26 -3.73 -4.77
CA ASN A 380 26.17 -3.50 -3.84
C ASN A 380 24.96 -2.86 -4.55
N MET A 381 25.19 -1.85 -5.41
CA MET A 381 24.14 -1.22 -6.22
C MET A 381 23.41 -2.22 -7.12
N ASP A 382 24.15 -3.11 -7.78
CA ASP A 382 23.57 -4.15 -8.62
C ASP A 382 22.73 -5.14 -7.80
N THR A 383 23.22 -5.55 -6.62
CA THR A 383 22.45 -6.37 -5.69
C THR A 383 21.16 -5.66 -5.25
N TYR A 384 21.20 -4.36 -4.95
CA TYR A 384 20.01 -3.59 -4.61
C TYR A 384 18.99 -3.55 -5.75
N GLN A 385 19.44 -3.29 -6.98
CA GLN A 385 18.56 -3.27 -8.15
C GLN A 385 17.94 -4.64 -8.41
N ASN A 386 18.71 -5.72 -8.23
CA ASN A 386 18.22 -7.08 -8.37
C ASN A 386 17.17 -7.42 -7.31
N LEU A 387 17.36 -7.03 -6.05
CA LEU A 387 16.37 -7.24 -4.98
C LEU A 387 15.05 -6.51 -5.27
N ILE A 388 15.13 -5.22 -5.65
CA ILE A 388 13.93 -4.45 -6.01
C ILE A 388 13.24 -5.08 -7.22
N THR A 389 14.01 -5.50 -8.23
CA THR A 389 13.46 -6.12 -9.45
C THR A 389 12.76 -7.45 -9.15
N GLN A 390 13.39 -8.31 -8.35
CA GLN A 390 12.80 -9.58 -7.92
C GLN A 390 11.54 -9.35 -7.10
N PHE A 391 11.59 -8.42 -6.13
CA PHE A 391 10.42 -8.09 -5.33
C PHE A 391 9.27 -7.56 -6.19
N MET A 392 9.57 -6.67 -7.15
CA MET A 392 8.57 -6.18 -8.10
C MET A 392 8.01 -7.30 -8.96
N TYR A 393 8.85 -8.23 -9.42
CA TYR A 393 8.39 -9.37 -10.21
C TYR A 393 7.41 -10.27 -9.41
N ASP A 394 7.71 -10.54 -8.15
CA ASP A 394 6.89 -11.41 -7.30
C ASP A 394 5.58 -10.74 -6.84
N LYS A 395 5.63 -9.42 -6.60
CA LYS A 395 4.55 -8.66 -5.94
C LYS A 395 3.75 -7.78 -6.89
N GLN A 396 4.24 -7.43 -8.08
CA GLN A 396 3.45 -6.69 -9.07
C GLN A 396 2.45 -7.65 -9.74
N LEU A 397 1.17 -7.35 -9.60
CA LEU A 397 0.09 -8.08 -10.26
C LEU A 397 -0.05 -7.66 -11.72
N ASP A 398 -0.09 -6.35 -11.97
CA ASP A 398 -0.35 -5.81 -13.30
C ASP A 398 0.10 -4.34 -13.39
N SER A 399 0.03 -3.76 -14.59
CA SER A 399 0.26 -2.34 -14.84
C SER A 399 -0.63 -1.78 -15.95
N GLY A 400 -0.92 -0.49 -15.85
CA GLY A 400 -1.64 0.28 -16.85
C GLY A 400 -2.99 -0.34 -17.20
N LYS A 401 -3.17 -0.68 -18.48
CA LYS A 401 -4.41 -1.23 -19.02
C LYS A 401 -4.87 -2.50 -18.28
N GLY A 402 -3.93 -3.40 -17.95
CA GLY A 402 -4.27 -4.66 -17.29
C GLY A 402 -4.80 -4.44 -15.87
N THR A 403 -4.23 -3.49 -15.13
CA THR A 403 -4.75 -3.07 -13.82
C THR A 403 -6.21 -2.62 -13.90
N LEU A 404 -6.54 -1.77 -14.87
CA LEU A 404 -7.91 -1.26 -15.03
C LEU A 404 -8.89 -2.39 -15.38
N LEU A 405 -8.51 -3.33 -16.25
CA LEU A 405 -9.34 -4.49 -16.57
C LEU A 405 -9.58 -5.39 -15.36
N HIS A 406 -8.54 -5.61 -14.54
CA HIS A 406 -8.67 -6.38 -13.30
C HIS A 406 -9.61 -5.69 -12.30
N LEU A 407 -9.49 -4.36 -12.14
CA LEU A 407 -10.41 -3.60 -11.30
C LEU A 407 -11.86 -3.69 -11.78
N CYS A 408 -12.07 -3.57 -13.09
CA CYS A 408 -13.39 -3.67 -13.69
C CYS A 408 -14.05 -5.02 -13.38
N ASP A 409 -13.32 -6.12 -13.51
CA ASP A 409 -13.86 -7.43 -13.14
C ASP A 409 -14.07 -7.54 -11.61
N ASP A 410 -13.13 -7.04 -10.80
CA ASP A 410 -13.26 -7.00 -9.33
C ASP A 410 -14.54 -6.28 -8.87
N VAL A 411 -14.87 -5.11 -9.45
CA VAL A 411 -16.14 -4.39 -9.20
C VAL A 411 -17.30 -5.33 -9.47
N ILE A 412 -17.39 -5.88 -10.69
CA ILE A 412 -18.52 -6.75 -11.07
C ILE A 412 -18.65 -7.94 -10.11
N GLN A 413 -17.55 -8.57 -9.72
CA GLN A 413 -17.62 -9.71 -8.81
C GLN A 413 -18.13 -9.32 -7.41
N GLN A 414 -17.71 -8.19 -6.85
CA GLN A 414 -18.20 -7.73 -5.54
C GLN A 414 -19.67 -7.35 -5.61
N GLU A 415 -20.04 -6.56 -6.61
CA GLU A 415 -21.39 -6.08 -6.84
C GLU A 415 -22.41 -7.21 -6.99
N VAL A 416 -22.03 -8.25 -7.72
CA VAL A 416 -22.88 -9.43 -7.89
C VAL A 416 -23.05 -10.18 -6.57
N LYS A 417 -22.00 -10.29 -5.74
CA LYS A 417 -22.09 -10.98 -4.44
C LYS A 417 -23.00 -10.24 -3.48
N GLU A 418 -22.85 -8.92 -3.39
CA GLU A 418 -23.68 -8.06 -2.54
C GLU A 418 -25.16 -8.16 -2.94
N VAL A 419 -25.47 -8.02 -4.23
CA VAL A 419 -26.84 -8.13 -4.74
C VAL A 419 -27.45 -9.51 -4.47
N ILE A 420 -26.68 -10.60 -4.65
CA ILE A 420 -27.16 -11.97 -4.38
C ILE A 420 -27.44 -12.18 -2.89
N ILE A 421 -26.53 -11.77 -2.00
CA ILE A 421 -26.70 -11.91 -0.55
C ILE A 421 -27.90 -11.10 -0.07
N CYS A 422 -28.00 -9.84 -0.49
CA CYS A 422 -29.08 -8.94 -0.11
C CYS A 422 -30.45 -9.49 -0.56
N PHE A 423 -30.54 -9.99 -1.80
CA PHE A 423 -31.77 -10.64 -2.28
C PHE A 423 -32.10 -11.91 -1.50
N PHE A 424 -31.11 -12.75 -1.21
CA PHE A 424 -31.30 -13.99 -0.46
C PHE A 424 -31.89 -13.74 0.93
N ILE A 425 -31.39 -12.74 1.66
CA ILE A 425 -31.93 -12.37 2.97
C ILE A 425 -33.39 -11.90 2.87
N LEU A 426 -33.72 -11.05 1.89
CA LEU A 426 -35.10 -10.58 1.70
C LEU A 426 -36.08 -11.71 1.34
N MET A 427 -35.59 -12.71 0.61
CA MET A 427 -36.36 -13.89 0.22
C MET A 427 -36.65 -14.82 1.39
N GLU A 428 -35.63 -15.14 2.20
CA GLU A 428 -35.75 -16.10 3.30
C GLU A 428 -36.36 -15.47 4.57
N GLN A 429 -35.97 -14.23 4.89
CA GLN A 429 -36.33 -13.58 6.16
C GLN A 429 -37.42 -12.51 6.01
N GLY A 430 -37.88 -12.26 4.79
CA GLY A 430 -38.96 -11.31 4.49
C GLY A 430 -38.55 -9.85 4.60
N LYS A 431 -39.50 -9.01 5.05
CA LYS A 431 -39.33 -7.55 5.02
C LYS A 431 -38.31 -7.06 6.03
N ALA A 432 -37.41 -6.18 5.64
CA ALA A 432 -36.40 -5.59 6.54
C ALA A 432 -36.19 -4.10 6.27
N THR A 433 -35.86 -3.34 7.31
CA THR A 433 -35.30 -1.99 7.14
C THR A 433 -33.86 -2.09 6.61
N LEU A 434 -33.32 -0.98 6.10
CA LEU A 434 -31.96 -0.93 5.58
C LEU A 434 -30.91 -1.41 6.62
N LYS A 435 -31.00 -0.92 7.86
CA LYS A 435 -30.09 -1.30 8.95
C LYS A 435 -30.22 -2.76 9.38
N GLU A 436 -31.45 -3.27 9.42
CA GLU A 436 -31.66 -4.69 9.74
C GLU A 436 -31.13 -5.59 8.63
N LEU A 437 -31.30 -5.18 7.37
CA LEU A 437 -30.85 -5.91 6.20
C LEU A 437 -29.32 -5.99 6.18
N ASP A 438 -28.65 -4.88 6.47
CA ASP A 438 -27.20 -4.80 6.59
C ASP A 438 -26.65 -5.81 7.60
N LYS A 439 -27.14 -5.73 8.84
CA LYS A 439 -26.76 -6.64 9.93
C LYS A 439 -27.01 -8.11 9.58
N LYS A 440 -28.15 -8.41 8.96
CA LYS A 440 -28.49 -9.78 8.52
C LYS A 440 -27.57 -10.30 7.43
N CYS A 441 -27.12 -9.44 6.52
CA CYS A 441 -26.15 -9.82 5.49
C CYS A 441 -24.78 -10.13 6.13
N GLU A 442 -24.33 -9.31 7.07
CA GLU A 442 -23.09 -9.57 7.83
C GLU A 442 -23.16 -10.85 8.67
N GLU A 443 -24.28 -11.06 9.37
CA GLU A 443 -24.54 -12.28 10.16
C GLU A 443 -24.50 -13.52 9.27
N LEU A 444 -25.15 -13.50 8.10
CA LEU A 444 -25.11 -14.61 7.14
C LEU A 444 -23.68 -14.88 6.66
N ILE A 445 -22.91 -13.83 6.33
CA ILE A 445 -21.52 -13.99 5.87
C ILE A 445 -20.67 -14.65 6.97
N LYS A 446 -20.87 -14.24 8.21
CA LYS A 446 -20.15 -14.76 9.37
C LYS A 446 -20.52 -16.21 9.69
N GLU A 447 -21.80 -16.54 9.69
CA GLU A 447 -22.30 -17.87 10.06
C GLU A 447 -21.99 -18.92 8.99
N GLU A 448 -22.24 -18.60 7.71
CA GLU A 448 -22.12 -19.57 6.61
C GLU A 448 -20.69 -19.67 6.04
N PHE A 449 -19.90 -18.60 6.14
CA PHE A 449 -18.57 -18.55 5.53
C PHE A 449 -17.43 -18.35 6.52
N GLY A 450 -17.72 -17.95 7.77
CA GLY A 450 -16.69 -17.69 8.79
C GLY A 450 -15.92 -16.40 8.57
N GLU A 451 -16.42 -15.52 7.70
CA GLU A 451 -15.75 -14.28 7.30
C GLU A 451 -16.40 -13.07 7.97
N ARG A 452 -15.63 -12.00 8.18
CA ARG A 452 -16.13 -10.73 8.73
C ARG A 452 -15.86 -9.61 7.73
N CYS A 453 -16.90 -8.89 7.31
CA CYS A 453 -16.80 -7.71 6.46
C CYS A 453 -17.91 -6.71 6.84
N ASN A 454 -17.72 -5.45 6.46
CA ASN A 454 -18.75 -4.40 6.57
C ASN A 454 -19.61 -4.42 5.30
N PHE A 455 -20.87 -4.79 5.36
CA PHE A 455 -21.64 -4.98 4.13
C PHE A 455 -22.10 -3.63 3.51
N ASP A 456 -22.01 -3.45 2.19
CA ASP A 456 -22.58 -2.25 1.52
C ASP A 456 -24.03 -2.52 1.11
N VAL A 457 -24.94 -2.39 2.09
CA VAL A 457 -26.37 -2.64 1.86
C VAL A 457 -27.01 -1.60 0.92
N ASP A 458 -26.58 -0.34 1.00
CA ASP A 458 -27.19 0.77 0.28
C ASP A 458 -27.07 0.57 -1.23
N ASP A 459 -25.87 0.23 -1.68
CA ASP A 459 -25.57 0.04 -3.09
C ASP A 459 -26.19 -1.25 -3.64
N ALA A 460 -26.26 -2.31 -2.82
CA ALA A 460 -26.96 -3.56 -3.16
C ALA A 460 -28.46 -3.34 -3.37
N VAL A 461 -29.11 -2.62 -2.44
CA VAL A 461 -30.54 -2.30 -2.49
C VAL A 461 -30.87 -1.44 -3.72
N GLN A 462 -30.08 -0.41 -4.01
CA GLN A 462 -30.30 0.43 -5.20
C GLN A 462 -30.27 -0.38 -6.50
N LYS A 463 -29.35 -1.36 -6.61
CA LYS A 463 -29.29 -2.24 -7.79
C LYS A 463 -30.47 -3.17 -7.87
N LEU A 464 -30.90 -3.73 -6.75
CA LEU A 464 -32.10 -4.57 -6.69
C LEU A 464 -33.37 -3.79 -7.06
N GLU A 465 -33.50 -2.53 -6.64
CA GLU A 465 -34.59 -1.63 -7.04
C GLU A 465 -34.53 -1.34 -8.54
N LYS A 466 -33.32 -1.07 -9.07
CA LYS A 466 -33.11 -0.84 -10.51
C LYS A 466 -33.41 -2.08 -11.36
N LEU A 467 -33.18 -3.29 -10.82
CA LEU A 467 -33.63 -4.55 -11.42
C LEU A 467 -35.16 -4.74 -11.34
N GLY A 468 -35.86 -3.96 -10.52
CA GLY A 468 -37.31 -4.04 -10.33
C GLY A 468 -37.76 -5.28 -9.55
N ILE A 469 -36.85 -5.95 -8.84
CA ILE A 469 -37.13 -7.21 -8.13
C ILE A 469 -37.35 -7.02 -6.62
N ILE A 470 -37.14 -5.80 -6.12
CA ILE A 470 -37.53 -5.40 -4.76
C ILE A 470 -38.35 -4.11 -4.81
N ALA A 471 -39.09 -3.86 -3.74
CA ALA A 471 -39.85 -2.63 -3.53
C ALA A 471 -39.84 -2.24 -2.04
N LYS A 472 -40.21 -0.99 -1.77
CA LYS A 472 -40.25 -0.41 -0.43
C LYS A 472 -41.70 -0.22 0.03
N ASP A 473 -42.01 -0.64 1.25
CA ASP A 473 -43.32 -0.43 1.86
C ASP A 473 -43.50 1.01 2.36
N THR A 474 -44.71 1.36 2.79
CA THR A 474 -45.05 2.70 3.31
C THR A 474 -44.32 3.07 4.60
N ILE A 475 -43.72 2.10 5.29
CA ILE A 475 -43.00 2.25 6.56
C ILE A 475 -41.48 2.26 6.32
N GLY A 476 -41.04 2.07 5.07
CA GLY A 476 -39.64 2.13 4.66
C GLY A 476 -38.90 0.79 4.69
N ARG A 477 -39.61 -0.35 4.80
CA ARG A 477 -39.01 -1.69 4.73
C ARG A 477 -38.98 -2.21 3.30
N TYR A 478 -37.86 -2.82 2.94
CA TYR A 478 -37.66 -3.48 1.66
C TYR A 478 -38.25 -4.88 1.67
N TYR A 479 -38.80 -5.30 0.54
CA TYR A 479 -39.30 -6.65 0.31
C TYR A 479 -39.04 -7.06 -1.14
N CYS A 480 -38.81 -8.35 -1.38
CA CYS A 480 -38.59 -8.87 -2.72
C CYS A 480 -39.87 -9.46 -3.33
N VAL A 481 -39.91 -9.53 -4.66
CA VAL A 481 -40.89 -10.36 -5.37
C VAL A 481 -40.48 -11.84 -5.30
N GLY A 482 -41.41 -12.76 -5.55
CA GLY A 482 -41.09 -14.19 -5.59
C GLY A 482 -40.10 -14.54 -6.71
N LEU A 483 -39.27 -15.57 -6.51
CA LEU A 483 -38.17 -15.98 -7.40
C LEU A 483 -38.54 -16.05 -8.89
N LYS A 484 -39.66 -16.74 -9.21
CA LYS A 484 -40.13 -16.86 -10.59
C LYS A 484 -40.43 -15.50 -11.22
N ARG A 485 -41.10 -14.63 -10.45
CA ARG A 485 -41.43 -13.27 -10.90
C ARG A 485 -40.18 -12.41 -11.04
N ALA A 486 -39.20 -12.55 -10.14
CA ALA A 486 -37.92 -11.86 -10.24
C ALA A 486 -37.20 -12.26 -11.53
N ASN A 487 -37.13 -13.55 -11.84
CA ASN A 487 -36.57 -14.04 -13.09
C ASN A 487 -37.32 -13.50 -14.32
N GLU A 488 -38.65 -13.48 -14.30
CA GLU A 488 -39.46 -12.87 -15.39
C GLU A 488 -39.15 -11.38 -15.60
N ILE A 489 -39.01 -10.62 -14.51
CA ILE A 489 -38.74 -9.17 -14.55
C ILE A 489 -37.36 -8.88 -15.14
N ILE A 490 -36.32 -9.61 -14.70
CA ILE A 490 -34.97 -9.45 -15.26
C ILE A 490 -34.93 -9.89 -16.73
N GLY A 491 -35.71 -10.92 -17.08
CA GLY A 491 -35.82 -11.42 -18.43
C GLY A 491 -34.65 -12.32 -18.85
N THR A 492 -34.66 -12.68 -20.14
CA THR A 492 -33.66 -13.56 -20.74
C THR A 492 -32.39 -12.77 -21.04
N THR A 493 -31.23 -13.29 -20.63
CA THR A 493 -29.94 -12.64 -20.90
C THR A 493 -29.34 -13.08 -22.24
N THR A 494 -28.40 -12.28 -22.76
CA THR A 494 -27.69 -12.61 -24.00
C THR A 494 -26.93 -13.94 -23.90
N GLU A 495 -26.39 -14.27 -22.71
CA GLU A 495 -25.73 -15.56 -22.49
C GLU A 495 -26.69 -16.75 -22.65
N GLU A 496 -27.89 -16.65 -22.07
CA GLU A 496 -28.92 -17.70 -22.21
C GLU A 496 -29.28 -17.91 -23.69
N MET A 497 -29.35 -16.83 -24.48
CA MET A 497 -29.62 -16.90 -25.92
C MET A 497 -28.47 -17.57 -26.67
N VAL A 498 -27.21 -17.26 -26.34
CA VAL A 498 -26.03 -17.86 -26.96
C VAL A 498 -25.92 -19.35 -26.62
N LEU A 499 -26.19 -19.73 -25.37
CA LEU A 499 -26.19 -21.14 -24.96
C LEU A 499 -27.25 -21.95 -25.69
N LYS A 500 -28.47 -21.40 -25.83
CA LYS A 500 -29.54 -22.04 -26.61
C LYS A 500 -29.13 -22.23 -28.07
N ALA A 501 -28.61 -21.19 -28.71
CA ALA A 501 -28.15 -21.27 -30.10
C ALA A 501 -27.03 -22.32 -30.30
N ARG A 502 -26.11 -22.47 -29.33
CA ARG A 502 -25.06 -23.50 -29.37
C ARG A 502 -25.61 -24.91 -29.21
N GLN A 503 -26.62 -25.09 -28.36
CA GLN A 503 -27.29 -26.39 -28.17
C GLN A 503 -28.08 -26.77 -29.42
N GLU A 504 -28.77 -25.81 -30.04
CA GLU A 504 -29.50 -26.01 -31.30
C GLU A 504 -28.58 -26.29 -32.49
N ALA A 505 -27.36 -25.73 -32.51
CA ALA A 505 -26.37 -25.99 -33.56
C ALA A 505 -25.57 -27.29 -33.36
N GLY A 506 -25.59 -27.86 -32.15
CA GLY A 506 -24.92 -29.12 -31.81
C GLY A 506 -25.84 -30.34 -31.78
N ALA A 507 -27.15 -30.14 -31.92
CA ALA A 507 -28.18 -31.17 -32.13
C ALA A 507 -28.51 -31.28 -33.62
#